data_AF-A0A4Q6UD65-F1
#
_entry.id   AF-A0A4Q6UD65-F1
#
_cell.length_a   1.000
_cell.length_b   1.000
_cell.length_c   1.000
_cell.angle_alpha   90.00
_cell.angle_beta   90.00
_cell.angle_gamma   90.00
#
_symmetry.space_group_name_H-M   'P 1'
#
loop_
_entity.id
_entity.type
_entity.pdbx_description
1 polymer ?
#
loop_
_entity_poly.entity_id
_entity_poly.type
_entity_poly.pdbx_seq_one_letter_code
_entity_poly.pdbx_strand_id
1 'polypeptide(L)'
;MKRSRPTLSPDSTGRLIEQVRRCLGLPAGWAPRADLGETATSLQVWSPAELDDLYARTGGTVALQQTGRTVAVTLTTPGPGADPVVVTTEWEPDVHPEHLRLPVLQAAAIPTGGA
;
A
#
# COMPACT_ATOMS: atom_id res chain seq x y z
N MET A 1 25.56 19.30 -4.65
CA MET A 1 24.26 19.99 -4.53
C MET A 1 23.45 19.32 -3.44
N LYS A 2 23.33 19.94 -2.26
CA LYS A 2 22.47 19.43 -1.18
C LYS A 2 21.04 19.85 -1.52
N ARG A 3 20.18 18.92 -1.93
CA ARG A 3 18.74 19.19 -2.09
C ARG A 3 18.19 19.45 -0.68
N SER A 4 17.91 20.71 -0.35
CA SER A 4 17.17 21.07 0.85
C SER A 4 15.83 20.34 0.78
N ARG A 5 15.60 19.40 1.70
CA ARG A 5 14.30 18.76 1.88
C ARG A 5 13.31 19.89 2.14
N PRO A 6 12.25 20.08 1.34
CA PRO A 6 11.27 21.11 1.62
C PRO A 6 10.68 20.82 3.00
N THR A 7 10.88 21.74 3.95
CA THR A 7 10.22 21.68 5.25
C THR A 7 8.74 21.94 4.98
N LEU A 8 7.95 20.89 4.85
CA LEU A 8 6.51 20.99 4.73
C LEU A 8 5.99 21.67 6.01
N SER A 9 5.22 22.75 5.84
CA SER A 9 4.55 23.39 6.96
C SER A 9 3.52 22.41 7.55
N PRO A 10 3.25 22.46 8.87
CA PRO A 10 2.31 21.54 9.52
C PRO A 10 0.90 21.53 8.87
N ASP A 11 0.46 22.66 8.32
CA ASP A 11 -0.79 22.75 7.54
C ASP A 11 -0.75 21.98 6.21
N SER A 12 0.41 21.94 5.55
CA SER A 12 0.62 21.20 4.31
C SER A 12 0.70 19.69 4.57
N THR A 13 1.35 19.30 5.66
CA THR A 13 1.42 17.90 6.11
C THR A 13 0.03 17.37 6.51
N GLY A 14 -0.76 18.14 7.27
CA GLY A 14 -2.12 17.76 7.63
C GLY A 14 -3.04 17.57 6.42
N ARG A 15 -2.93 18.44 5.41
CA ARG A 15 -3.70 18.29 4.15
C ARG A 15 -3.27 17.07 3.34
N LEU A 16 -1.97 16.78 3.29
CA LEU A 16 -1.43 15.62 2.58
C LEU A 16 -1.87 14.31 3.23
N ILE A 17 -1.83 14.23 4.56
CA ILE A 17 -2.34 13.10 5.34
C ILE A 17 -3.83 12.88 5.06
N GLU A 18 -4.62 13.95 5.09
CA GLU A 18 -6.06 13.89 4.80
C GLU A 18 -6.34 13.42 3.36
N GLN A 19 -5.52 13.84 2.39
CA GLN A 19 -5.64 13.43 1.00
C GLN A 19 -5.28 11.95 0.80
N VAL A 20 -4.20 11.49 1.42
CA VAL A 20 -3.80 10.07 1.44
C VAL A 20 -4.89 9.22 2.12
N ARG A 21 -5.39 9.65 3.28
CA ARG A 21 -6.49 9.01 4.01
C ARG A 21 -7.71 8.81 3.12
N ARG A 22 -8.13 9.85 2.39
CA ARG A 22 -9.28 9.78 1.47
C ARG A 22 -9.02 8.86 0.28
N CYS A 23 -7.82 8.92 -0.29
CA CYS A 23 -7.43 8.06 -1.42
C CYS A 23 -7.49 6.57 -1.04
N LEU A 24 -7.03 6.24 0.16
CA LEU A 24 -6.99 4.87 0.66
C LEU A 24 -8.33 4.40 1.27
N GLY A 25 -9.26 5.32 1.54
CA GLY A 25 -10.54 5.04 2.19
C GLY A 25 -10.42 4.81 3.70
N LEU A 26 -9.42 5.40 4.35
CA LEU A 26 -9.12 5.18 5.77
C LEU A 26 -10.04 6.01 6.69
N PRO A 27 -10.35 5.50 7.90
CA PRO A 27 -11.23 6.18 8.85
C PRO A 27 -10.68 7.54 9.29
N ALA A 28 -11.58 8.45 9.66
CA ALA A 28 -11.19 9.75 10.19
C ALA A 28 -10.34 9.59 11.44
N GLY A 29 -9.24 10.36 11.52
CA GLY A 29 -8.26 10.26 12.62
C GLY A 29 -7.13 9.27 12.39
N TRP A 30 -7.13 8.53 11.28
CA TRP A 30 -5.94 7.80 10.85
C TRP A 30 -4.79 8.78 10.54
N ALA A 31 -3.58 8.44 10.97
CA ALA A 31 -2.36 9.19 10.71
C ALA A 31 -1.19 8.24 10.39
N PRO A 32 -0.24 8.65 9.54
CA PRO A 32 0.94 7.87 9.25
C PRO A 32 1.81 7.68 10.49
N ARG A 33 2.55 6.57 10.51
CA ARG A 33 3.56 6.29 11.53
C ARG A 33 4.68 7.33 11.45
N ALA A 34 4.88 8.08 12.53
CA ALA A 34 5.85 9.18 12.59
C ALA A 34 7.29 8.75 12.28
N ASP A 35 7.64 7.49 12.56
CA ASP A 35 8.95 6.89 12.30
C ASP A 35 9.23 6.61 10.82
N LEU A 36 8.21 6.53 9.97
CA LEU A 36 8.35 6.29 8.53
C LEU A 36 8.41 7.59 7.72
N GLY A 37 8.27 8.74 8.39
CA GLY A 37 8.15 10.05 7.76
C GLY A 37 6.70 10.41 7.46
N GLU A 38 6.47 11.71 7.28
CA GLU A 38 5.13 12.33 7.19
C GLU A 38 4.28 11.83 6.00
N THR A 39 4.89 11.11 5.06
CA THR A 39 4.30 10.73 3.75
C THR A 39 4.49 9.28 3.35
N ALA A 40 5.55 8.60 3.82
CA ALA A 40 5.77 7.20 3.48
C ALA A 40 4.97 6.33 4.45
N THR A 41 3.83 5.82 3.98
CA THR A 41 2.99 4.96 4.81
C THR A 41 3.14 3.52 4.39
N SER A 42 3.89 2.78 5.21
CA SER A 42 3.82 1.32 5.23
C SER A 42 2.62 0.94 6.10
N LEU A 43 1.65 0.27 5.50
CA LEU A 43 0.44 -0.24 6.16
C LEU A 43 0.44 -1.76 6.09
N GLN A 44 -0.03 -2.40 7.15
CA GLN A 44 -0.31 -3.82 7.14
C GLN A 44 -1.82 -4.02 7.28
N VAL A 45 -2.40 -4.78 6.35
CA VAL A 45 -3.83 -5.13 6.37
C VAL A 45 -4.01 -6.59 6.75
N TRP A 46 -5.17 -6.90 7.32
CA TRP A 46 -5.42 -8.18 7.98
C TRP A 46 -5.69 -9.32 6.99
N SER A 47 -6.08 -9.00 5.76
CA SER A 47 -6.39 -10.02 4.76
C SER A 47 -6.11 -9.59 3.31
N PRO A 48 -5.91 -10.56 2.41
CA PRO A 48 -5.87 -10.33 0.96
C PRO A 48 -7.13 -9.64 0.41
N ALA A 49 -8.30 -9.86 1.01
CA ALA A 49 -9.54 -9.23 0.57
C ALA A 49 -9.53 -7.71 0.81
N GLU A 50 -9.03 -7.26 1.96
CA GLU A 50 -8.85 -5.82 2.23
C GLU A 50 -7.84 -5.18 1.25
N LEU A 51 -6.81 -5.95 0.87
CA LEU A 51 -5.84 -5.53 -0.13
C LEU A 51 -6.45 -5.44 -1.54
N ASP A 52 -7.36 -6.36 -1.89
CA ASP A 52 -8.08 -6.36 -3.17
C ASP A 52 -9.00 -5.15 -3.31
N ASP A 53 -9.74 -4.83 -2.25
CA ASP A 53 -10.56 -3.62 -2.18
C ASP A 53 -9.72 -2.35 -2.39
N LEU A 54 -8.53 -2.30 -1.80
CA LEU A 54 -7.60 -1.17 -1.97
C LEU A 54 -7.02 -1.12 -3.39
N TYR A 55 -6.68 -2.27 -3.96
CA TYR A 55 -6.22 -2.39 -5.33
C TYR A 55 -7.28 -1.91 -6.33
N ALA A 56 -8.54 -2.32 -6.16
CA ALA A 56 -9.66 -1.91 -7.02
C ALA A 56 -9.86 -0.38 -7.01
N ARG A 57 -9.61 0.29 -5.88
CA ARG A 57 -9.73 1.76 -5.78
C ARG A 57 -8.53 2.50 -6.35
N THR A 58 -7.33 1.95 -6.20
CA THR A 58 -6.10 2.70 -6.43
C THR A 58 -5.32 2.29 -7.67
N GLY A 59 -5.56 1.09 -8.20
CA GLY A 59 -4.88 0.55 -9.39
C GLY A 59 -3.35 0.45 -9.27
N GLY A 60 -2.83 0.41 -8.04
CA GLY A 60 -1.39 0.43 -7.76
C GLY A 60 -0.61 -0.79 -8.29
N THR A 61 0.71 -0.79 -8.11
CA THR A 61 1.56 -1.92 -8.51
C THR A 61 1.56 -2.98 -7.43
N VAL A 62 1.36 -4.25 -7.81
CA VAL A 62 1.36 -5.38 -6.87
C VAL A 62 2.62 -6.22 -7.04
N ALA A 63 3.23 -6.62 -5.93
CA ALA A 63 4.30 -7.60 -5.87
C ALA A 63 3.93 -8.73 -4.91
N LEU A 64 4.34 -9.95 -5.23
CA LEU A 64 4.09 -11.14 -4.42
C LEU A 64 5.42 -11.81 -4.06
N GLN A 65 5.55 -12.20 -2.81
CA GLN A 65 6.69 -12.96 -2.30
C GLN A 65 6.19 -14.16 -1.51
N GLN A 66 6.61 -15.36 -1.89
CA GLN A 66 6.30 -16.58 -1.15
C GLN A 66 7.50 -17.00 -0.29
N THR A 67 7.26 -17.28 0.99
CA THR A 67 8.26 -17.80 1.93
C THR A 67 7.68 -19.03 2.64
N GLY A 68 8.11 -20.21 2.21
CA GLY A 68 7.53 -21.47 2.69
C GLY A 68 6.06 -21.57 2.31
N ARG A 69 5.19 -21.69 3.33
CA ARG A 69 3.72 -21.76 3.18
C ARG A 69 3.04 -20.39 3.20
N THR A 70 3.77 -19.34 3.58
CA THR A 70 3.23 -17.99 3.70
C THR A 70 3.45 -17.22 2.40
N VAL A 71 2.42 -16.52 1.95
CA VAL A 71 2.48 -15.59 0.83
C VAL A 71 2.33 -14.18 1.38
N ALA A 72 3.28 -13.32 1.06
CA ALA A 72 3.26 -11.89 1.32
C ALA A 72 2.93 -11.15 0.02
N VAL A 73 2.04 -10.17 0.09
CA VAL A 73 1.70 -9.32 -1.05
C VAL A 73 1.86 -7.86 -0.65
N THR A 74 2.47 -7.11 -1.56
CA THR A 74 2.77 -5.70 -1.39
C THR A 74 2.09 -4.92 -2.51
N LEU A 75 1.15 -4.06 -2.16
CA LEU A 75 0.56 -3.07 -3.04
C LEU A 75 1.28 -1.74 -2.85
N THR A 76 1.92 -1.24 -3.92
CA THR A 76 2.48 0.10 -3.98
C THR A 76 1.54 1.01 -4.75
N THR A 77 0.91 1.97 -4.06
CA THR A 77 -0.03 2.90 -4.68
C THR A 77 0.53 4.32 -4.73
N PRO A 78 0.37 5.05 -5.86
CA PRO A 78 0.83 6.43 -5.95
C PRO A 78 0.06 7.33 -4.96
N GLY A 79 0.80 7.95 -4.05
CA GLY A 79 0.28 8.99 -3.18
C GLY A 79 0.17 10.30 -3.94
N PRO A 80 -0.97 11.02 -3.92
CA PRO A 80 -1.09 12.28 -4.63
C PRO A 80 -0.19 13.34 -4.00
N GLY A 81 0.92 13.68 -4.69
CA GLY A 81 1.91 14.62 -4.19
C GLY A 81 2.78 14.11 -3.03
N ALA A 82 2.74 12.80 -2.75
CA ALA A 82 3.48 12.13 -1.69
C ALA A 82 4.34 10.98 -2.24
N ASP A 83 5.24 10.46 -1.40
CA ASP A 83 5.85 9.16 -1.64
C ASP A 83 4.77 8.07 -1.75
N PRO A 84 5.02 6.99 -2.52
CA PRO A 84 4.08 5.89 -2.64
C PRO A 84 3.72 5.28 -1.29
N VAL A 85 2.45 4.93 -1.14
CA VAL A 85 1.98 4.16 0.02
C VAL A 85 2.19 2.69 -0.28
N VAL A 86 2.80 1.99 0.67
CA VAL A 86 3.09 0.56 0.58
C VAL A 86 2.15 -0.15 1.53
N VAL A 87 1.33 -1.07 1.02
CA VAL A 87 0.40 -1.85 1.83
C VAL A 87 0.74 -3.31 1.71
N THR A 88 1.00 -3.98 2.82
CA THR A 88 1.36 -5.38 2.87
C THR A 88 0.30 -6.23 3.54
N THR A 89 0.19 -7.47 3.11
CA THR A 89 -0.56 -8.51 3.81
C THR A 89 0.15 -9.84 3.66
N GLU A 90 -0.04 -10.72 4.64
CA GLU A 90 0.55 -12.05 4.66
C GLU A 90 -0.53 -13.07 5.01
N TRP A 91 -0.58 -14.18 4.30
CA TRP A 91 -1.50 -15.28 4.60
C TRP A 91 -0.95 -16.64 4.14
N GLU A 92 -1.56 -17.72 4.61
CA GLU A 92 -1.27 -19.07 4.13
C GLU A 92 -2.36 -19.51 3.13
N PRO A 93 -2.03 -19.73 1.85
CA PRO A 93 -3.01 -20.11 0.83
C PRO A 93 -3.71 -21.44 1.11
N ASP A 94 -3.05 -22.36 1.82
CA ASP A 94 -3.62 -23.66 2.18
C ASP A 94 -4.77 -23.53 3.18
N VAL A 95 -4.79 -22.45 3.98
CA VAL A 95 -5.85 -22.16 4.95
C VAL A 95 -7.01 -21.40 4.29
N HIS A 96 -6.69 -20.50 3.36
CA HIS A 96 -7.65 -19.63 2.67
C HIS A 96 -7.47 -19.66 1.14
N PRO A 97 -7.80 -20.79 0.48
CA PRO A 97 -7.61 -20.96 -0.95
C PRO A 97 -8.49 -20.03 -1.80
N GLU A 98 -9.62 -19.57 -1.25
CA GLU A 98 -10.53 -18.61 -1.88
C GLU A 98 -9.84 -17.28 -2.24
N HIS A 99 -8.83 -16.87 -1.47
CA HIS A 99 -8.11 -15.62 -1.71
C HIS A 99 -7.28 -15.65 -2.99
N LEU A 100 -6.87 -16.83 -3.48
CA LEU A 100 -6.08 -16.98 -4.72
C LEU A 100 -6.81 -16.47 -5.97
N ARG A 101 -8.14 -16.32 -5.91
CA ARG A 101 -8.96 -15.83 -7.02
C ARG A 101 -9.14 -14.31 -7.03
N LEU A 102 -8.62 -13.60 -6.03
CA LEU A 102 -8.75 -12.15 -5.93
C LEU A 102 -7.96 -11.46 -7.05
N PRO A 103 -8.55 -10.44 -7.73
CA PRO A 103 -7.89 -9.66 -8.77
C PRO A 103 -6.50 -9.13 -8.40
N VAL A 104 -6.29 -8.65 -7.17
CA VAL A 104 -4.98 -8.16 -6.69
C VAL A 104 -3.88 -9.22 -6.79
N LEU A 105 -4.23 -10.48 -6.56
CA LEU A 105 -3.27 -11.59 -6.67
C LEU A 105 -3.03 -12.02 -8.11
N GLN A 106 -4.06 -11.95 -8.94
CA GLN A 106 -3.93 -12.19 -10.37
C GLN A 106 -3.06 -11.13 -11.04
N ALA A 107 -3.17 -9.87 -10.61
CA ALA A 107 -2.33 -8.78 -11.07
C ALA A 107 -0.85 -9.00 -10.73
N ALA A 108 -0.55 -9.60 -9.57
CA ALA A 108 0.81 -9.95 -9.17
C ALA A 108 1.39 -11.16 -9.91
N ALA A 109 0.53 -12.03 -10.45
CA ALA A 109 0.93 -13.22 -11.20
C ALA A 109 1.31 -12.92 -12.66
N ILE A 110 0.99 -11.72 -13.17
CA ILE A 110 1.51 -11.26 -14.45
C ILE A 110 2.95 -10.82 -14.18
N PRO A 111 3.98 -11.51 -14.72
CA PRO A 111 5.33 -10.97 -14.65
C PRO A 111 5.29 -9.63 -15.37
N THR A 112 5.45 -8.54 -14.63
CA THR A 112 5.72 -7.23 -15.22
C THR A 112 7.08 -7.36 -15.90
N GLY A 113 7.04 -7.82 -17.15
CA GLY A 113 8.20 -8.03 -17.98
C GLY A 113 9.02 -6.76 -18.00
N GLY A 114 10.31 -6.93 -17.69
CA GLY A 114 11.28 -5.87 -17.84
C GLY A 114 11.29 -5.35 -19.28
N ALA A 115 11.44 -4.05 -19.38
CA ALA A 115 12.02 -3.37 -20.54
C ALA A 115 13.06 -2.40 -20.00
#